data_AF-A0A7X9ZMD5-F1
#
_entry.id   AF-A0A7X9ZMD5-F1
#
_cell.length_a   1.000
_cell.length_b   1.000
_cell.length_c   1.000
_cell.angle_alpha   90.00
_cell.angle_beta   90.00
_cell.angle_gamma   90.00
#
_symmetry.space_group_name_H-M   'P 1'
#
loop_
_entity.id
_entity.type
_entity.pdbx_description
1 polymer ?
#
loop_
_entity_poly.entity_id
_entity_poly.type
_entity_poly.pdbx_seq_one_letter_code
_entity_poly.pdbx_strand_id
1 'polypeptide(L)'
;MSDQQSGDSLTGRLAASVRGWEVAWRDRPAAPFEPRRWMVPAGVALLLAAGPLATIIGAKIIAGNARADAAQLDKKLAPRIAAAKAAASDRAELIALLRRPGLGQVADALARALPPEASVQRIERNQAGLLEVEISTPDPDRIRAAIRREPALAGLRDAGQRQVDVMMVVTFRERAR
;
A
#
# COMPACT_ATOMS: atom_id res chain seq x y z
N MET A 1 46.36 15.86 16.16
CA MET A 1 46.45 15.04 17.39
C MET A 1 45.10 14.42 17.64
N SER A 2 44.87 13.21 17.10
CA SER A 2 43.68 12.41 17.42
C SER A 2 44.20 11.03 17.78
N ASP A 3 44.10 10.72 19.06
CA ASP A 3 44.62 9.52 19.67
C ASP A 3 43.92 8.28 19.13
N GLN A 4 44.78 7.37 18.71
CA GLN A 4 44.50 6.06 18.18
C GLN A 4 44.16 5.12 19.35
N GLN A 5 42.92 5.17 19.86
CA GLN A 5 42.39 4.13 20.75
C GLN A 5 42.03 2.87 19.94
N SER A 6 43.08 2.20 19.45
CA SER A 6 43.03 0.78 19.05
C SER A 6 43.40 -0.05 20.28
N GLY A 7 42.54 -0.03 21.29
CA GLY A 7 42.70 -0.81 22.52
C GLY A 7 41.51 -1.75 22.69
N ASP A 8 41.78 -3.05 22.67
CA ASP A 8 40.88 -4.12 23.10
C ASP A 8 39.63 -4.40 22.24
N SER A 9 39.85 -4.79 20.97
CA SER A 9 38.81 -5.53 20.25
C SER A 9 38.69 -6.95 20.83
N LEU A 10 37.47 -7.36 21.17
CA LEU A 10 37.13 -8.72 21.61
C LEU A 10 37.58 -9.78 20.59
N THR A 11 37.63 -9.41 19.31
CA THR A 11 38.14 -10.22 18.21
C THR A 11 39.66 -10.45 18.32
N GLY A 12 40.43 -9.46 18.79
CA GLY A 12 41.87 -9.59 19.03
C GLY A 12 42.21 -10.55 20.16
N ARG A 13 41.43 -10.53 21.26
CA ARG A 13 41.60 -11.48 22.38
C ARG A 13 41.25 -12.91 21.97
N LEU A 14 40.17 -13.10 21.21
CA LEU A 14 39.80 -14.41 20.67
C LEU A 14 40.87 -14.97 19.72
N ALA A 15 41.43 -14.14 18.83
CA ALA A 15 42.48 -14.56 17.91
C ALA A 15 43.81 -14.90 18.61
N ALA A 16 44.12 -14.26 19.74
CA ALA A 16 45.28 -14.57 20.57
C ALA A 16 45.09 -15.90 21.34
N SER A 17 43.89 -16.16 21.86
CA SER A 17 43.57 -17.41 22.57
C SER A 17 43.64 -18.65 21.67
N VAL A 18 43.23 -18.53 20.40
CA VAL A 18 43.28 -19.65 19.45
C VAL A 18 44.72 -20.01 19.07
N ARG A 19 45.60 -19.02 18.86
CA ARG A 19 47.02 -19.27 18.51
C ARG A 19 47.86 -19.81 19.66
N GLY A 20 47.58 -19.40 20.90
CA GLY A 20 48.25 -19.96 22.08
C GLY A 20 47.96 -21.45 22.29
N TRP A 21 46.83 -21.94 21.79
CA TRP A 21 46.45 -23.33 21.93
C TRP A 21 47.21 -24.24 20.96
N GLU A 22 47.47 -23.82 19.71
CA GLU A 22 48.18 -24.63 18.70
C GLU A 22 49.63 -25.01 19.09
N VAL A 23 50.35 -24.12 19.79
CA VAL A 23 51.75 -24.35 20.15
C VAL A 23 51.90 -25.38 21.29
N ALA A 24 50.91 -25.46 22.18
CA ALA A 24 50.96 -26.32 23.37
C ALA A 24 50.83 -27.84 23.07
N TRP A 25 50.48 -28.23 21.84
CA TRP A 25 50.30 -29.64 21.47
C TRP A 25 51.51 -30.27 20.79
N ARG A 26 52.50 -29.48 20.34
CA ARG A 26 53.63 -29.98 19.56
C ARG A 26 54.70 -30.69 20.41
N ASP A 27 54.80 -30.37 21.70
CA ASP A 27 55.90 -30.81 22.56
C ASP A 27 55.48 -31.76 23.70
N ARG A 28 54.36 -32.47 23.59
CA ARG A 28 53.97 -33.45 24.64
C ARG A 28 54.63 -34.83 24.40
N PRO A 29 55.50 -35.32 25.29
CA PRO A 29 56.04 -36.67 25.20
C PRO A 29 54.93 -37.71 25.42
N ALA A 30 54.95 -38.77 24.61
CA ALA A 30 54.01 -39.88 24.70
C ALA A 30 54.23 -40.70 25.98
N ALA A 31 53.38 -40.48 26.99
CA ALA A 31 53.35 -41.31 28.19
C ALA A 31 52.60 -42.64 27.93
N PRO A 32 53.01 -43.75 28.58
CA PRO A 32 52.34 -45.04 28.44
C PRO A 32 50.93 -45.01 29.04
N PHE A 33 50.02 -45.73 28.38
CA PHE A 33 48.58 -45.62 28.55
C PHE A 33 48.04 -46.30 29.82
N GLU A 34 47.49 -45.50 30.73
CA GLU A 34 46.59 -45.93 31.80
C GLU A 34 45.11 -45.62 31.46
N PRO A 35 44.10 -46.20 32.15
CA PRO A 35 42.71 -46.38 31.70
C PRO A 35 41.88 -45.10 31.44
N ARG A 36 42.49 -43.92 31.50
CA ARG A 36 41.94 -42.61 31.10
C ARG A 36 41.88 -42.42 29.57
N ARG A 37 41.79 -43.51 28.80
CA ARG A 37 41.90 -43.53 27.32
C ARG A 37 40.64 -43.07 26.59
N TRP A 38 39.49 -43.12 27.24
CA TRP A 38 38.18 -42.86 26.61
C TRP A 38 37.79 -41.37 26.70
N MET A 39 38.43 -40.61 27.59
CA MET A 39 38.11 -39.19 27.81
C MET A 39 38.61 -38.30 26.66
N VAL A 40 39.73 -38.66 26.02
CA VAL A 40 40.31 -37.88 24.91
C VAL A 40 39.44 -37.94 23.64
N PRO A 41 39.05 -39.12 23.12
CA PRO A 41 38.17 -39.19 21.95
C PRO A 41 36.76 -38.64 22.23
N ALA A 42 36.24 -38.82 23.45
CA ALA A 42 34.97 -38.22 23.87
C ALA A 42 35.04 -36.69 23.87
N GLY A 43 36.15 -36.10 24.35
CA GLY A 43 36.37 -34.66 24.31
C GLY A 43 36.45 -34.09 22.89
N VAL A 44 37.12 -34.79 21.96
CA VAL A 44 37.21 -34.40 20.55
C VAL A 44 35.84 -34.49 19.85
N ALA A 45 35.08 -35.56 20.09
CA ALA A 45 33.73 -35.72 19.55
C ALA A 45 32.79 -34.62 20.06
N LEU A 46 32.88 -34.27 21.36
CA LEU A 46 32.12 -33.17 21.94
C LEU A 46 32.48 -31.82 21.30
N LEU A 47 33.77 -31.58 21.04
CA LEU A 47 34.25 -30.35 20.40
C LEU A 47 33.77 -30.23 18.94
N LEU A 48 33.80 -31.33 18.20
CA LEU A 48 33.28 -31.42 16.83
C LEU A 48 31.75 -31.21 16.78
N ALA A 49 31.01 -31.72 17.75
CA ALA A 49 29.57 -31.51 17.86
C ALA A 49 29.20 -30.09 18.35
N ALA A 50 30.07 -29.43 19.12
CA ALA A 50 29.82 -28.10 19.66
C ALA A 50 29.75 -27.02 18.57
N GLY A 51 30.51 -27.16 17.48
CA GLY A 51 30.49 -26.22 16.35
C GLY A 51 29.09 -26.06 15.73
N PRO A 52 28.50 -27.14 15.17
CA PRO A 52 27.16 -27.09 14.59
C PRO A 52 26.07 -26.64 15.58
N LEU A 53 26.15 -27.07 16.84
CA LEU A 53 25.19 -26.67 17.87
C LEU A 53 25.27 -25.17 18.17
N ALA A 54 26.48 -24.61 18.28
CA ALA A 54 26.68 -23.18 18.47
C ALA A 54 26.14 -22.38 17.28
N THR A 55 26.32 -22.85 16.04
CA THR A 55 25.74 -22.21 14.85
C THR A 55 24.21 -22.23 14.85
N ILE A 56 23.58 -23.37 15.19
CA ILE A 56 22.11 -23.48 15.26
C ILE A 56 21.55 -22.55 16.33
N ILE A 57 22.18 -22.51 17.50
CA ILE A 57 21.78 -21.64 18.61
C ILE A 57 21.93 -20.17 18.20
N GLY A 58 23.07 -19.79 17.61
CA GLY A 58 23.31 -18.43 17.13
C GLY A 58 22.30 -17.98 16.08
N ALA A 59 22.00 -18.84 15.10
CA ALA A 59 21.01 -18.55 14.08
C ALA A 59 19.60 -18.34 14.65
N LYS A 60 19.20 -19.12 15.67
CA LYS A 60 17.91 -18.95 16.34
C LYS A 60 17.81 -17.63 17.09
N ILE A 61 18.89 -17.20 17.75
CA ILE A 61 18.93 -15.93 18.48
C ILE A 61 18.81 -14.75 17.50
N ILE A 62 19.59 -14.75 16.41
CA ILE A 62 19.55 -13.69 15.40
C ILE A 62 18.17 -13.63 14.74
N ALA A 63 17.60 -14.78 14.35
CA ALA A 63 16.26 -14.83 13.76
C ALA A 63 15.17 -14.37 14.74
N GLY A 64 15.32 -14.66 16.04
CA GLY A 64 14.42 -14.17 17.08
C GLY A 64 14.45 -12.64 17.19
N ASN A 65 15.64 -12.06 17.28
CA ASN A 65 15.84 -10.61 17.37
C ASN A 65 15.33 -9.90 16.11
N ALA A 66 15.65 -10.41 14.92
CA ALA A 66 15.16 -9.83 13.66
C ALA A 66 13.62 -9.80 13.58
N ARG A 67 12.94 -10.84 14.08
CA ARG A 67 11.47 -10.87 14.16
C ARG A 67 10.93 -9.88 15.19
N ALA A 68 11.60 -9.73 16.34
CA ALA A 68 11.21 -8.78 17.37
C ALA A 68 11.34 -7.34 16.86
N ASP A 69 12.43 -7.02 16.16
CA ASP A 69 12.67 -5.70 15.57
C ASP A 69 11.66 -5.40 14.47
N ALA A 70 11.38 -6.37 13.58
CA ALA A 70 10.34 -6.25 12.56
C ALA A 70 8.97 -5.97 13.18
N ALA A 71 8.59 -6.73 14.22
CA ALA A 71 7.33 -6.53 14.92
C ALA A 71 7.24 -5.15 15.63
N GLN A 72 8.36 -4.61 16.13
CA GLN A 72 8.40 -3.26 16.69
C GLN A 72 8.28 -2.19 15.61
N LEU A 73 8.94 -2.37 14.47
CA LEU A 73 8.83 -1.46 13.32
C LEU A 73 7.40 -1.44 12.79
N ASP A 74 6.76 -2.61 12.64
CA ASP A 74 5.37 -2.72 12.20
C ASP A 74 4.44 -1.98 13.17
N LYS A 75 4.61 -2.14 14.49
CA LYS A 75 3.81 -1.39 15.49
C LYS A 75 4.00 0.12 15.37
N LYS A 76 5.22 0.59 15.09
CA LYS A 76 5.52 2.03 14.93
C LYS A 76 5.01 2.59 13.60
N LEU A 77 5.01 1.79 12.54
CA LEU A 77 4.63 2.21 11.19
C LEU A 77 3.14 2.03 10.89
N ALA A 78 2.47 1.07 11.54
CA ALA A 78 1.04 0.82 11.38
C ALA A 78 0.17 2.09 11.44
N PRO A 79 0.28 2.98 12.44
CA PRO A 79 -0.54 4.20 12.48
C PRO A 79 -0.22 5.17 11.35
N ARG A 80 1.05 5.26 10.92
CA ARG A 80 1.46 6.14 9.81
C ARG A 80 0.94 5.62 8.47
N ILE A 81 0.97 4.31 8.26
CA ILE A 81 0.42 3.67 7.07
C ILE A 81 -1.10 3.85 7.03
N ALA A 82 -1.79 3.67 8.16
CA ALA A 82 -3.23 3.91 8.26
C ALA A 82 -3.58 5.37 7.94
N ALA A 83 -2.87 6.34 8.53
CA ALA A 83 -3.07 7.76 8.25
C ALA A 83 -2.79 8.12 6.78
N ALA A 84 -1.72 7.56 6.18
CA ALA A 84 -1.40 7.78 4.78
C ALA A 84 -2.47 7.20 3.84
N LYS A 85 -3.03 6.02 4.17
CA LYS A 85 -4.14 5.43 3.41
C LYS A 85 -5.41 6.28 3.49
N ALA A 86 -5.76 6.78 4.67
CA ALA A 86 -6.90 7.69 4.84
C ALA A 86 -6.71 8.99 4.05
N ALA A 87 -5.54 9.62 4.13
CA ALA A 87 -5.25 10.82 3.34
C ALA A 87 -5.29 10.56 1.82
N ALA A 88 -4.90 9.36 1.38
CA ALA A 88 -4.99 8.97 -0.02
C ALA A 88 -6.43 8.75 -0.47
N SER A 89 -7.31 8.16 0.36
CA SER A 89 -8.73 8.03 0.05
C SER A 89 -9.42 9.38 -0.05
N ASP A 90 -9.15 10.29 0.88
CA ASP A 90 -9.75 11.63 0.89
C ASP A 90 -9.36 12.42 -0.36
N ARG A 91 -8.07 12.35 -0.75
CA ARG A 91 -7.59 12.97 -2.00
C ARG A 91 -8.22 12.35 -3.23
N ALA A 92 -8.38 11.02 -3.27
CA ALA A 92 -9.01 10.34 -4.39
C ALA A 92 -10.47 10.78 -4.55
N GLU A 93 -11.19 10.96 -3.43
CA GLU A 93 -12.56 11.48 -3.43
C GLU A 93 -12.62 12.93 -3.93
N LEU A 94 -11.73 13.81 -3.44
CA LEU A 94 -11.63 15.19 -3.93
C LEU A 94 -11.30 15.27 -5.42
N ILE A 95 -10.36 14.46 -5.90
CA ILE A 95 -10.02 14.41 -7.34
C ILE A 95 -11.21 13.89 -8.14
N ALA A 96 -11.95 12.90 -7.63
CA ALA A 96 -13.15 12.39 -8.28
C ALA A 96 -14.24 13.46 -8.37
N LEU A 97 -14.40 14.32 -7.35
CA LEU A 97 -15.31 15.46 -7.39
C LEU A 97 -14.85 16.53 -8.39
N LEU A 98 -13.55 16.86 -8.42
CA LEU A 98 -12.98 17.87 -9.32
C LEU A 98 -12.97 17.45 -10.80
N ARG A 99 -12.93 16.15 -11.09
CA ARG A 99 -12.99 15.63 -12.47
C ARG A 99 -14.42 15.63 -13.04
N ARG A 100 -15.45 15.87 -12.24
CA ARG A 100 -16.83 15.94 -12.73
C ARG A 100 -17.02 17.24 -13.51
N PRO A 101 -17.71 17.22 -14.67
CA PRO A 101 -18.07 18.44 -15.38
C PRO A 101 -18.81 19.40 -14.45
N GLY A 102 -18.35 20.65 -14.37
CA GLY A 102 -19.03 21.70 -13.61
C GLY A 102 -20.42 21.97 -14.19
N LEU A 103 -21.35 22.48 -13.37
CA LEU A 103 -22.71 22.82 -13.84
C LEU A 103 -22.70 23.78 -15.03
N GLY A 104 -21.76 24.73 -15.08
CA GLY A 104 -21.58 25.62 -16.23
C GLY A 104 -21.20 24.89 -17.52
N GLN A 105 -20.28 23.92 -17.45
CA GLN A 105 -19.90 23.12 -18.63
C GLN A 105 -21.07 22.26 -19.13
N VAL A 106 -21.88 21.73 -18.20
CA VAL A 106 -23.11 20.99 -18.54
C VAL A 106 -24.12 21.92 -19.20
N ALA A 107 -24.32 23.13 -18.66
CA ALA A 107 -25.20 24.13 -19.24
C ALA A 107 -24.76 24.54 -20.67
N ASP A 108 -23.46 24.76 -20.88
CA ASP A 108 -22.89 25.07 -22.20
C ASP A 108 -23.04 23.90 -23.19
N ALA A 109 -22.92 22.66 -22.72
CA ALA A 109 -23.17 21.48 -23.54
C ALA A 109 -24.66 21.35 -23.91
N LEU A 110 -25.56 21.58 -22.95
CA LEU A 110 -27.01 21.58 -23.19
C LEU A 110 -27.40 22.69 -24.17
N ALA A 111 -26.88 23.91 -24.01
CA ALA A 111 -27.17 25.04 -24.89
C ALA A 111 -26.74 24.76 -26.35
N ARG A 112 -25.66 24.01 -26.56
CA ARG A 112 -25.20 23.60 -27.91
C ARG A 112 -25.97 22.42 -28.49
N ALA A 113 -26.40 21.49 -27.64
CA ALA A 113 -27.06 20.27 -28.08
C ALA A 113 -28.58 20.44 -28.29
N LEU A 114 -29.22 21.35 -27.55
CA LEU A 114 -30.67 21.43 -27.52
C LEU A 114 -31.28 22.02 -28.80
N PRO A 115 -32.42 21.47 -29.27
CA PRO A 115 -33.23 22.11 -30.30
C PRO A 115 -33.74 23.49 -29.84
N PRO A 116 -33.95 24.45 -30.75
CA PRO A 116 -34.40 25.80 -30.40
C PRO A 116 -35.77 25.85 -29.71
N GLU A 117 -36.61 24.83 -29.92
CA GLU A 117 -37.91 24.66 -29.28
C GLU A 117 -37.85 24.09 -27.85
N ALA A 118 -36.68 23.63 -27.40
CA ALA A 118 -36.47 23.05 -26.09
C ALA A 118 -35.99 24.09 -25.08
N SER A 119 -36.46 24.01 -23.84
CA SER A 119 -36.05 24.91 -22.76
C SER A 119 -35.68 24.12 -21.51
N VAL A 120 -34.51 24.44 -20.94
CA VAL A 120 -34.07 23.83 -19.68
C VAL A 120 -34.78 24.50 -18.52
N GLN A 121 -35.57 23.74 -17.77
CA GLN A 121 -36.28 24.27 -16.60
C GLN A 121 -35.44 24.18 -15.33
N ARG A 122 -34.66 23.10 -15.19
CA ARG A 122 -33.86 22.85 -13.99
C ARG A 122 -32.59 22.08 -14.32
N ILE A 123 -31.48 22.50 -13.73
CA ILE A 123 -30.22 21.76 -13.69
C ILE A 123 -29.76 21.74 -12.24
N GLU A 124 -29.69 20.57 -11.64
CA GLU A 124 -29.21 20.43 -10.26
C GLU A 124 -28.32 19.21 -10.09
N ARG A 125 -27.49 19.22 -9.05
CA ARG A 125 -26.90 18.00 -8.51
C ARG A 125 -27.69 17.62 -7.28
N ASN A 126 -28.22 16.41 -7.26
CA ASN A 126 -28.98 15.92 -6.12
C ASN A 126 -28.05 15.65 -4.91
N GLN A 127 -28.64 15.21 -3.79
CA GLN A 127 -27.89 14.92 -2.56
C GLN A 127 -26.86 13.78 -2.72
N ALA A 128 -27.05 12.90 -3.71
CA ALA A 128 -26.08 11.86 -4.07
C ALA A 128 -24.97 12.38 -5.03
N GLY A 129 -24.98 13.67 -5.36
CA GLY A 129 -24.04 14.33 -6.27
C GLY A 129 -24.25 13.98 -7.75
N LEU A 130 -25.35 13.31 -8.09
CA LEU A 130 -25.71 12.98 -9.47
C LEU A 130 -26.41 14.16 -10.13
N LEU A 131 -26.05 14.43 -11.38
CA LEU A 131 -26.68 15.48 -12.17
C LEU A 131 -28.12 15.08 -12.55
N GLU A 132 -29.06 15.99 -12.35
CA GLU A 132 -30.46 15.90 -12.77
C GLU A 132 -30.83 17.13 -13.60
N VAL A 133 -31.45 16.90 -14.75
CA VAL A 133 -31.81 17.94 -15.71
C VAL A 133 -33.26 17.75 -16.13
N GLU A 134 -34.06 18.81 -16.04
CA GLU A 134 -35.43 18.85 -16.55
C GLU A 134 -35.51 19.76 -17.76
N ILE A 135 -36.04 19.22 -18.86
CA ILE A 135 -36.13 19.94 -20.14
C ILE A 135 -37.57 19.87 -20.64
N SER A 136 -38.14 21.04 -20.91
CA SER A 136 -39.44 21.21 -21.55
C SER A 136 -39.29 21.18 -23.06
N THR A 137 -40.11 20.39 -23.75
CA THR A 137 -40.05 20.25 -25.20
C THR A 137 -41.39 19.80 -25.80
N PRO A 138 -41.71 20.18 -27.03
CA PRO A 138 -42.83 19.59 -27.76
C PRO A 138 -42.52 18.17 -28.28
N ASP A 139 -41.24 17.79 -28.42
CA ASP A 139 -40.80 16.50 -28.97
C ASP A 139 -39.70 15.87 -28.09
N PRO A 140 -40.05 14.92 -27.19
CA PRO A 140 -39.09 14.29 -26.29
C PRO A 140 -38.05 13.43 -27.02
N ASP A 141 -38.39 12.87 -28.19
CA ASP A 141 -37.51 11.97 -28.91
C ASP A 141 -36.38 12.74 -29.62
N ARG A 142 -36.66 13.96 -30.10
CA ARG A 142 -35.61 14.88 -30.56
C ARG A 142 -34.57 15.19 -29.49
N ILE A 143 -35.00 15.46 -28.26
CA ILE A 143 -34.07 15.69 -27.16
C ILE A 143 -33.25 14.44 -26.85
N ARG A 144 -33.89 13.28 -26.78
CA ARG A 144 -33.20 12.01 -26.55
C ARG A 144 -32.15 11.74 -27.62
N ALA A 145 -32.42 12.07 -28.87
CA ALA A 145 -31.46 11.95 -29.97
C ALA A 145 -30.31 12.96 -29.84
N ALA A 146 -30.61 14.22 -29.51
CA ALA A 146 -29.63 15.28 -29.32
C ALA A 146 -28.65 14.98 -28.17
N ILE A 147 -29.17 14.57 -27.01
CA ILE A 147 -28.35 14.22 -25.83
C ILE A 147 -27.43 13.04 -26.13
N ARG A 148 -27.88 12.04 -26.90
CA ARG A 148 -27.04 10.89 -27.28
C ARG A 148 -25.88 11.26 -28.20
N ARG A 149 -26.00 12.35 -28.97
CA ARG A 149 -24.96 12.81 -29.89
C ARG A 149 -23.88 13.62 -29.18
N GLU A 150 -24.19 14.25 -28.04
CA GLU A 150 -23.26 15.09 -27.30
C GLU A 150 -22.44 14.26 -26.29
N PRO A 151 -21.11 14.10 -26.49
CA PRO A 151 -20.28 13.28 -25.61
C PRO A 151 -20.27 13.79 -24.16
N ALA A 152 -20.37 15.10 -23.95
CA ALA A 152 -20.41 15.69 -22.62
C ALA A 152 -21.68 15.30 -21.83
N LEU A 153 -22.75 14.89 -22.52
CA LEU A 153 -24.03 14.50 -21.94
C LEU A 153 -24.25 12.97 -21.97
N ALA A 154 -23.27 12.19 -22.44
CA ALA A 154 -23.42 10.74 -22.63
C ALA A 154 -23.71 9.96 -21.33
N GLY A 155 -23.44 10.54 -20.16
CA GLY A 155 -23.76 9.96 -18.85
C GLY A 155 -25.22 10.12 -18.41
N LEU A 156 -25.99 11.00 -19.06
CA LEU A 156 -27.39 11.25 -18.76
C LEU A 156 -28.28 10.14 -19.34
N ARG A 157 -29.25 9.69 -18.54
CA ARG A 157 -30.26 8.71 -18.93
C ARG A 157 -31.64 9.25 -18.63
N ASP A 158 -32.61 8.82 -19.42
CA ASP A 158 -34.00 9.15 -19.19
C ASP A 158 -34.43 8.54 -17.84
N ALA A 159 -34.94 9.39 -16.95
CA ALA A 159 -35.41 9.02 -15.62
C ALA A 159 -36.93 9.17 -15.50
N GLY A 160 -37.58 9.83 -16.44
CA GLY A 160 -39.01 10.10 -16.39
C GLY A 160 -39.46 11.14 -17.40
N GLN A 161 -40.75 11.14 -17.68
CA GLN A 161 -41.42 12.13 -18.52
C GLN A 161 -42.78 12.45 -17.92
N ARG A 162 -43.18 13.73 -18.00
CA ARG A 162 -44.52 14.18 -17.62
C ARG A 162 -45.03 15.22 -18.60
N GLN A 163 -46.33 15.22 -18.84
CA GLN A 163 -46.97 16.24 -19.65
C GLN A 163 -47.33 17.45 -18.79
N VAL A 164 -47.03 18.65 -19.29
CA VAL A 164 -47.39 19.92 -18.68
C VAL A 164 -47.95 20.80 -19.81
N ASP A 165 -49.28 20.97 -19.82
CA ASP A 165 -50.04 21.62 -20.89
C ASP A 165 -49.80 20.98 -22.27
N VAL A 166 -49.22 21.74 -23.20
CA VAL A 166 -48.89 21.32 -24.58
C VAL A 166 -47.44 20.78 -24.68
N MET A 167 -46.68 20.87 -23.60
CA MET A 167 -45.25 20.51 -23.57
C MET A 167 -45.01 19.24 -22.76
N MET A 168 -43.97 18.52 -23.13
CA MET A 168 -43.44 17.39 -22.37
C MET A 168 -42.22 17.84 -21.58
N VAL A 169 -42.22 17.59 -20.28
CA VAL A 169 -41.05 17.74 -19.43
C VAL A 169 -40.38 16.39 -19.31
N VAL A 170 -39.16 16.28 -19.82
CA VAL A 170 -38.33 15.07 -19.74
C VAL A 170 -37.26 15.29 -18.68
N THR A 171 -37.14 14.34 -17.77
CA THR A 171 -36.14 14.34 -16.71
C THR A 171 -35.01 13.40 -17.10
N PHE A 172 -33.79 13.93 -17.14
CA PHE A 172 -32.58 13.17 -17.35
C PHE A 172 -31.76 13.11 -16.06
N ARG A 173 -31.26 11.93 -15.71
CA ARG A 173 -30.41 11.70 -14.54
C ARG A 173 -29.11 11.01 -14.93
N GLU A 174 -28.01 11.47 -14.32
CA GLU A 174 -26.72 10.83 -14.43
C GLU A 174 -26.75 9.45 -13.75
N ARG A 175 -26.23 8.43 -14.45
CA ARG A 175 -26.12 7.09 -13.87
C ARG A 175 -24.97 7.06 -12.85
N ALA A 176 -25.24 6.51 -11.66
CA ALA A 176 -24.17 6.16 -10.72
C ALA A 176 -23.20 5.18 -11.40
N ARG A 177 -21.91 5.56 -11.47
CA ARG A 177 -20.85 4.71 -12.02
C ARG A 177 -20.43 3.64 -11.01
#